data_AF-A0A1S3C3V7-F1
#
_entry.id   AF-A0A1S3C3V7-F1
#
_cell.length_a   1.000
_cell.length_b   1.000
_cell.length_c   1.000
_cell.angle_alpha   90.00
_cell.angle_beta   90.00
_cell.angle_gamma   90.00
#
_symmetry.space_group_name_H-M   'P 1'
#
loop_
_entity.id
_entity.type
_entity.pdbx_description
1 polymer ?
#
loop_
_entity_poly.entity_id
_entity_poly.type
_entity_poly.pdbx_seq_one_letter_code
_entity_poly.pdbx_strand_id
1 'polypeptide(L)'
;MDQSETEIREVQETNSKSELQPLLETQNPSSNSKTVKTKVPEVEIHLYRQGKGPIDVFKSSLGGWDQDQLEVRDILDKYGFKSVFAFKPDSGRGVPIRFNPRNGRSILTYRDGAEIFIDGEPKDSLIKPVTRIIFGVAIITILITFLSRDSQGWMKKLNITGNFPPWILACVVIVFTRSRKRTRDLLKKYGW
;
A
#
# COMPACT_ATOMS: atom_id res chain seq x y z
N MET A 1 86.76 29.36 15.68
CA MET A 1 87.84 28.36 15.71
C MET A 1 87.46 27.32 16.73
N ASP A 2 87.11 26.09 16.42
CA ASP A 2 86.78 25.39 15.18
C ASP A 2 86.02 24.13 15.61
N GLN A 3 85.06 23.72 14.77
CA GLN A 3 84.76 22.36 14.28
C GLN A 3 85.03 21.16 15.22
N SER A 4 84.13 20.19 15.39
CA SER A 4 83.64 19.34 14.30
C SER A 4 82.37 18.53 14.63
N GLU A 5 81.53 18.37 13.61
CA GLU A 5 80.51 17.32 13.47
C GLU A 5 81.11 15.91 13.52
N THR A 6 80.32 14.92 13.94
CA THR A 6 80.51 13.54 13.50
C THR A 6 79.17 12.82 13.39
N GLU A 7 78.68 12.81 12.17
CA GLU A 7 77.71 11.90 11.56
C GLU A 7 78.32 10.48 11.48
N ILE A 8 77.63 9.46 12.01
CA ILE A 8 77.80 8.05 11.56
C ILE A 8 76.44 7.34 11.52
N ARG A 9 75.82 7.46 10.35
CA ARG A 9 75.23 6.46 9.44
C ARG A 9 74.58 5.16 9.96
N GLU A 10 73.44 4.94 9.32
CA GLU A 10 72.55 3.78 9.20
C GLU A 10 73.26 2.42 9.03
N VAL A 11 72.65 1.39 9.63
CA VAL A 11 72.77 0.00 9.17
C VAL A 11 71.37 -0.59 9.02
N GLN A 12 71.09 -1.01 7.79
CA GLN A 12 69.96 -1.83 7.38
C GLN A 12 70.48 -3.23 7.06
N GLU A 13 69.89 -4.27 7.65
CA GLU A 13 69.87 -5.65 7.13
C GLU A 13 68.69 -6.40 7.78
N THR A 14 67.58 -6.53 7.06
CA THR A 14 67.12 -7.78 6.41
C THR A 14 66.76 -8.89 7.41
N ASN A 15 65.46 -9.17 7.58
CA ASN A 15 65.06 -10.57 7.67
C ASN A 15 63.65 -10.85 7.12
N SER A 16 63.71 -11.49 5.96
CA SER A 16 62.78 -12.39 5.29
C SER A 16 61.63 -13.00 6.10
N LYS A 17 60.41 -12.75 5.61
CA LYS A 17 59.36 -13.71 5.25
C LYS A 17 59.56 -15.14 5.78
N SER A 18 58.72 -15.56 6.74
CA SER A 18 58.42 -16.98 6.94
C SER A 18 56.94 -17.19 7.24
N GLU A 19 56.36 -17.92 6.31
CA GLU A 19 54.98 -18.35 6.13
C GLU A 19 54.76 -19.61 6.97
N LEU A 20 53.94 -19.57 8.02
CA LEU A 20 53.49 -20.79 8.71
C LEU A 20 52.09 -20.59 9.32
N GLN A 21 51.09 -21.18 8.68
CA GLN A 21 49.97 -21.88 9.33
C GLN A 21 49.99 -23.32 8.77
N PRO A 22 49.27 -24.32 9.32
CA PRO A 22 48.55 -24.45 10.59
C PRO A 22 48.82 -25.82 11.31
N LEU A 23 48.48 -25.96 12.61
CA LEU A 23 47.96 -27.25 13.10
C LEU A 23 47.11 -27.10 14.38
N LEU A 24 45.99 -27.81 14.37
CA LEU A 24 44.89 -27.84 15.35
C LEU A 24 45.27 -28.24 16.78
N GLU A 25 44.38 -27.83 17.71
CA GLU A 25 43.92 -28.55 18.91
C GLU A 25 44.97 -28.77 20.03
N THR A 26 44.79 -28.34 21.28
CA THR A 26 43.61 -28.38 22.14
C THR A 26 43.93 -27.51 23.35
N GLN A 27 43.03 -26.62 23.77
CA GLN A 27 42.80 -26.31 25.18
C GLN A 27 41.59 -25.38 25.31
N ASN A 28 40.48 -25.95 25.78
CA ASN A 28 39.33 -25.23 26.29
C ASN A 28 39.74 -24.37 27.49
N PRO A 29 39.38 -23.07 27.50
CA PRO A 29 38.85 -22.46 28.71
C PRO A 29 37.36 -22.25 28.49
N SER A 30 36.58 -22.67 29.48
CA SER A 30 35.16 -22.43 29.58
C SER A 30 34.84 -20.94 29.43
N SER A 31 34.54 -20.49 28.22
CA SER A 31 33.78 -19.27 28.02
C SER A 31 32.32 -19.70 27.95
N ASN A 32 31.64 -19.64 29.09
CA ASN A 32 30.20 -19.38 29.12
C ASN A 32 29.97 -17.99 28.50
N SER A 33 30.23 -17.85 27.20
CA SER A 33 29.57 -16.84 26.40
C SER A 33 28.13 -17.32 26.30
N LYS A 34 27.31 -16.92 27.28
CA LYS A 34 25.87 -16.81 27.06
C LYS A 34 25.71 -15.77 25.97
N THR A 35 25.90 -16.18 24.73
CA THR A 35 25.38 -15.47 23.57
C THR A 35 23.88 -15.54 23.76
N VAL A 36 23.31 -14.53 24.42
CA VAL A 36 21.86 -14.35 24.49
C VAL A 36 21.45 -14.10 23.05
N LYS A 37 21.18 -15.17 22.30
CA LYS A 37 20.38 -15.11 21.10
C LYS A 37 18.99 -14.74 21.61
N THR A 38 18.72 -13.45 21.79
CA THR A 38 17.35 -12.99 22.00
C THR A 38 16.60 -13.33 20.72
N LYS A 39 15.95 -14.50 20.72
CA LYS A 39 15.03 -14.89 19.64
C LYS A 39 14.00 -13.78 19.56
N VAL A 40 13.92 -13.11 18.41
CA VAL A 40 12.90 -12.10 18.18
C VAL A 40 11.54 -12.82 18.19
N PRO A 41 10.57 -12.36 18.98
CA PRO A 41 9.23 -12.95 18.99
C PRO A 41 8.59 -12.86 17.59
N GLU A 42 7.94 -13.93 17.16
CA GLU A 42 7.31 -14.03 15.85
C GLU A 42 5.87 -14.51 15.96
N VAL A 43 5.01 -14.08 15.03
CA VAL A 43 3.63 -14.55 14.89
C VAL A 43 3.42 -15.14 13.51
N GLU A 44 2.56 -16.15 13.41
CA GLU A 44 2.13 -16.71 12.13
C GLU A 44 0.83 -16.04 11.70
N ILE A 45 0.83 -15.43 10.53
CA ILE A 45 -0.28 -14.64 10.01
C ILE A 45 -0.92 -15.38 8.85
N HIS A 46 -2.19 -15.70 9.00
CA HIS A 46 -3.05 -16.20 7.93
C HIS A 46 -3.85 -15.04 7.36
N LEU A 47 -3.49 -14.61 6.17
CA LEU A 47 -3.99 -13.37 5.59
C LEU A 47 -5.09 -13.64 4.55
N TYR A 48 -6.27 -13.05 4.74
CA TYR A 48 -7.46 -13.20 3.91
C TYR A 48 -7.75 -11.91 3.13
N ARG A 49 -8.44 -12.02 1.99
CA ARG A 49 -8.94 -10.86 1.22
C ARG A 49 -10.45 -10.84 1.14
N GLN A 50 -11.09 -9.92 1.85
CA GLN A 50 -12.56 -9.82 1.87
C GLN A 50 -13.22 -11.18 2.15
N GLY A 51 -12.65 -11.93 3.10
CA GLY A 51 -13.09 -13.28 3.47
C GLY A 51 -12.74 -14.39 2.47
N LYS A 52 -12.03 -14.10 1.37
CA LYS A 52 -11.63 -15.10 0.37
C LYS A 52 -10.25 -15.68 0.68
N GLY A 53 -10.25 -16.94 1.14
CA GLY A 53 -9.09 -17.81 1.35
C GLY A 53 -8.03 -17.24 2.29
N PRO A 54 -7.04 -18.02 2.73
CA PRO A 54 -5.74 -17.43 3.03
C PRO A 54 -5.05 -17.11 1.68
N ILE A 55 -4.86 -15.84 1.37
CA ILE A 55 -4.04 -15.36 0.24
C ILE A 55 -2.57 -15.71 0.49
N ASP A 56 -2.14 -15.62 1.76
CA ASP A 56 -0.77 -15.83 2.18
C ASP A 56 -0.72 -16.29 3.63
N VAL A 57 0.27 -17.11 3.97
CA VAL A 57 0.55 -17.57 5.32
C VAL A 57 2.03 -17.36 5.58
N PHE A 58 2.37 -16.45 6.49
CA PHE A 58 3.76 -16.05 6.71
C PHE A 58 4.03 -15.71 8.17
N LYS A 59 5.30 -15.80 8.56
CA LYS A 59 5.76 -15.35 9.87
C LYS A 59 6.15 -13.88 9.84
N SER A 60 5.73 -13.14 10.85
CA SER A 60 6.11 -11.74 11.06
C SER A 60 6.77 -11.61 12.42
N SER A 61 7.91 -10.92 12.48
CA SER A 61 8.49 -10.51 13.75
C SER A 61 7.60 -9.47 14.44
N LEU A 62 7.56 -9.52 15.77
CA LEU A 62 6.92 -8.52 16.60
C LEU A 62 7.93 -7.41 16.93
N GLY A 63 7.48 -6.18 16.74
CA GLY A 63 8.19 -4.96 17.07
C GLY A 63 7.70 -4.35 18.38
N GLY A 64 8.01 -3.06 18.58
CA GLY A 64 7.72 -2.38 19.84
C GLY A 64 8.88 -2.50 20.84
N TRP A 65 8.79 -1.74 21.93
CA TRP A 65 9.79 -1.80 23.01
C TRP A 65 9.77 -3.17 23.70
N ASP A 66 8.57 -3.69 23.94
CA ASP A 66 8.34 -4.99 24.57
C ASP A 66 8.33 -6.16 23.57
N GLN A 67 8.61 -5.89 22.28
CA GLN A 67 8.62 -6.89 21.20
C GLN A 67 7.32 -7.69 21.07
N ASP A 68 6.18 -7.02 21.27
CA ASP A 68 4.85 -7.62 21.28
C ASP A 68 3.87 -6.97 20.29
N GLN A 69 4.32 -6.01 19.48
CA GLN A 69 3.46 -5.27 18.56
C GLN A 69 3.64 -5.74 17.12
N LEU A 70 2.53 -5.90 16.41
CA LEU A 70 2.53 -6.26 15.00
C LEU A 70 2.85 -5.04 14.11
N GLU A 71 3.72 -5.21 13.12
CA GLU A 71 4.02 -4.18 12.11
C GLU A 71 2.91 -4.13 11.05
N VAL A 72 1.77 -3.53 11.41
CA VAL A 72 0.55 -3.50 10.58
C VAL A 72 0.75 -2.71 9.29
N ARG A 73 1.52 -1.62 9.33
CA ARG A 73 1.77 -0.78 8.14
C ARG A 73 2.44 -1.57 7.02
N ASP A 74 3.41 -2.40 7.35
CA ASP A 74 4.15 -3.20 6.38
C ASP A 74 3.22 -4.21 5.68
N ILE A 75 2.30 -4.81 6.43
CA ILE A 75 1.26 -5.69 5.87
C ILE A 75 0.33 -4.90 4.94
N LEU A 76 -0.12 -3.71 5.35
CA LEU A 76 -0.99 -2.88 4.52
C LEU A 76 -0.32 -2.49 3.19
N ASP A 77 0.96 -2.14 3.23
CA ASP A 77 1.66 -1.69 2.03
C ASP A 77 2.09 -2.85 1.13
N LYS A 78 2.54 -3.98 1.70
CA LYS A 78 2.91 -5.19 0.95
C LYS A 78 1.76 -5.75 0.12
N TYR A 79 0.54 -5.78 0.68
CA TYR A 79 -0.63 -6.36 0.00
C TYR A 79 -1.59 -5.31 -0.57
N GLY A 80 -1.26 -4.01 -0.47
CA GLY A 80 -2.08 -2.93 -1.01
C GLY A 80 -3.44 -2.80 -0.32
N PHE A 81 -3.49 -3.03 1.00
CA PHE A 81 -4.69 -2.87 1.80
C PHE A 81 -4.85 -1.46 2.36
N LYS A 82 -6.09 -1.03 2.51
CA LYS A 82 -6.49 0.21 3.18
C LYS A 82 -6.56 0.03 4.69
N SER A 83 -7.05 -1.13 5.11
CA SER A 83 -7.31 -1.51 6.50
C SER A 83 -7.24 -3.03 6.64
N VAL A 84 -6.98 -3.47 7.87
CA VAL A 84 -6.97 -4.88 8.26
C VAL A 84 -7.90 -5.10 9.45
N PHE A 85 -8.49 -6.29 9.50
CA PHE A 85 -9.45 -6.70 10.51
C PHE A 85 -9.06 -8.04 11.09
N ALA A 86 -9.37 -8.27 12.36
CA ALA A 86 -9.33 -9.62 12.91
C ALA A 86 -10.33 -10.48 12.13
N PHE A 87 -9.94 -11.68 11.77
CA PHE A 87 -10.77 -12.60 11.00
C PHE A 87 -10.94 -13.89 11.77
N LYS A 88 -12.12 -14.50 11.65
CA LYS A 88 -12.34 -15.86 12.10
C LYS A 88 -12.93 -16.65 10.93
N PRO A 89 -12.29 -17.72 10.45
CA PRO A 89 -12.78 -18.48 9.29
C PRO A 89 -14.26 -18.88 9.39
N ASP A 90 -14.73 -19.25 10.59
CA ASP A 90 -16.11 -19.70 10.80
C ASP A 90 -17.13 -18.55 10.89
N SER A 91 -16.70 -17.38 11.36
CA SER A 91 -17.61 -16.26 11.70
C SER A 91 -17.45 -15.04 10.79
N GLY A 92 -16.41 -15.02 9.95
CA GLY A 92 -16.07 -13.91 9.08
C GLY A 92 -15.26 -12.79 9.76
N ARG A 93 -15.45 -11.57 9.26
CA ARG A 93 -14.70 -10.38 9.67
C ARG A 93 -15.13 -9.88 11.04
N GLY A 94 -14.17 -9.72 11.93
CA GLY A 94 -14.32 -9.15 13.26
C GLY A 94 -13.90 -7.67 13.33
N VAL A 95 -13.31 -7.29 14.47
CA VAL A 95 -12.94 -5.90 14.77
C VAL A 95 -11.74 -5.42 13.93
N PRO A 96 -11.68 -4.13 13.57
CA PRO A 96 -10.51 -3.57 12.89
C PRO A 96 -9.27 -3.64 13.80
N ILE A 97 -8.15 -4.08 13.24
CA ILE A 97 -6.86 -4.05 13.95
C ILE A 97 -6.37 -2.61 13.92
N ARG A 98 -6.46 -1.93 15.05
CA ARG A 98 -6.01 -0.55 15.20
C ARG A 98 -4.48 -0.52 15.31
N PHE A 99 -3.88 0.48 14.70
CA PHE A 99 -2.45 0.72 14.74
C PHE A 99 -2.16 2.21 14.89
N ASN A 100 -1.00 2.55 15.44
CA ASN A 100 -0.58 3.93 15.60
C ASN A 100 -0.11 4.48 14.23
N PRO A 101 -0.68 5.60 13.75
CA PRO A 101 -0.37 6.11 12.41
C PRO A 101 1.08 6.57 12.24
N ARG A 102 1.79 6.90 13.33
CA ARG A 102 3.18 7.40 13.29
C ARG A 102 4.19 6.29 13.03
N ASN A 103 4.02 5.13 13.68
CA ASN A 103 4.98 4.03 13.61
C ASN A 103 4.44 2.81 12.84
N GLY A 104 3.13 2.72 12.60
CA GLY A 104 2.53 1.60 11.89
C GLY A 104 2.26 0.36 12.73
N ARG A 105 2.53 0.40 14.05
CA ARG A 105 2.43 -0.74 14.95
C ARG A 105 1.04 -0.92 15.52
N SER A 106 0.62 -2.17 15.73
CA SER A 106 -0.64 -2.48 16.38
C SER A 106 -0.70 -1.88 17.78
N ILE A 107 -1.91 -1.46 18.19
CA ILE A 107 -2.18 -1.02 19.56
C ILE A 107 -2.32 -2.24 20.47
N LEU A 108 -2.87 -3.34 19.94
CA LEU A 108 -2.98 -4.61 20.66
C LEU A 108 -1.65 -5.36 20.60
N THR A 109 -1.33 -6.04 21.70
CA THR A 109 -0.13 -6.85 21.85
C THR A 109 -0.40 -8.31 21.50
N TYR A 110 0.65 -9.00 21.06
CA TYR A 110 0.62 -10.38 20.61
C TYR A 110 1.72 -11.18 21.30
N ARG A 111 1.55 -12.50 21.34
CA ARG A 111 2.50 -13.44 21.97
C ARG A 111 3.38 -14.10 20.92
N ASP A 112 4.60 -14.48 21.31
CA ASP A 112 5.47 -15.32 20.47
C ASP A 112 4.76 -16.63 20.12
N GLY A 113 4.85 -17.03 18.85
CA GLY A 113 4.22 -18.22 18.31
C GLY A 113 2.70 -18.13 18.16
N ALA A 114 2.08 -16.96 18.35
CA ALA A 114 0.64 -16.82 18.14
C ALA A 114 0.27 -16.96 16.66
N GLU A 115 -0.79 -17.71 16.40
CA GLU A 115 -1.42 -17.81 15.08
C GLU A 115 -2.56 -16.79 15.01
N ILE A 116 -2.47 -15.87 14.05
CA ILE A 116 -3.42 -14.77 13.88
C ILE A 116 -4.03 -14.79 12.49
N PHE A 117 -5.34 -14.63 12.44
CA PHE A 117 -6.12 -14.60 11.21
C PHE A 117 -6.53 -13.15 10.95
N ILE A 118 -6.13 -12.62 9.79
CA ILE A 118 -6.35 -11.21 9.42
C ILE A 118 -7.07 -11.16 8.08
N ASP A 119 -8.08 -10.29 7.97
CA ASP A 119 -8.76 -10.00 6.69
C ASP A 119 -8.43 -8.57 6.23
N GLY A 120 -7.83 -8.47 5.06
CA GLY A 120 -7.43 -7.22 4.42
C GLY A 120 -8.52 -6.64 3.53
N GLU A 121 -8.79 -5.35 3.71
CA GLU A 121 -9.63 -4.59 2.80
C GLU A 121 -8.75 -3.91 1.74
N PRO A 122 -8.91 -4.23 0.44
CA PRO A 122 -8.08 -3.66 -0.61
C PRO A 122 -8.28 -2.15 -0.73
N LYS A 123 -7.20 -1.42 -1.05
CA LYS A 123 -7.31 0.00 -1.43
C LYS A 123 -8.29 0.12 -2.60
N ASP A 124 -9.20 1.09 -2.50
CA ASP A 124 -10.16 1.39 -3.55
C ASP A 124 -9.39 1.68 -4.85
N SER A 125 -9.65 0.90 -5.91
CA SER A 125 -8.93 1.11 -7.16
C SER A 125 -9.38 2.44 -7.78
N LEU A 126 -8.43 3.37 -7.94
CA LEU A 126 -8.64 4.61 -8.71
C LEU A 126 -9.02 4.34 -10.17
N ILE A 127 -8.82 3.10 -10.64
CA ILE A 127 -9.19 2.64 -11.98
C ILE A 127 -10.71 2.71 -12.19
N LYS A 128 -11.53 2.34 -11.20
CA LYS A 128 -13.01 2.36 -11.34
C LYS A 128 -13.57 3.77 -11.61
N PRO A 129 -13.17 4.83 -10.88
CA PRO A 129 -13.62 6.18 -11.21
C PRO A 129 -13.00 6.68 -12.53
N VAL A 130 -11.73 6.38 -12.82
CA VAL A 130 -11.08 6.80 -14.07
C VAL A 130 -11.77 6.21 -15.30
N THR A 131 -12.08 4.90 -15.30
CA THR A 131 -12.78 4.28 -16.44
C THR A 131 -14.18 4.85 -16.65
N ARG A 132 -14.90 5.19 -15.57
CA ARG A 132 -16.19 5.88 -15.67
C ARG A 132 -16.07 7.26 -16.30
N ILE A 133 -15.04 8.03 -15.96
CA ILE A 133 -14.79 9.34 -16.57
C ILE A 133 -14.45 9.17 -18.05
N ILE A 134 -13.53 8.27 -18.40
CA ILE A 134 -13.14 8.02 -19.81
C ILE A 134 -14.36 7.58 -20.62
N PHE A 135 -15.18 6.68 -20.08
CA PHE A 135 -16.40 6.22 -20.74
C PHE A 135 -17.42 7.35 -20.92
N GLY A 136 -17.61 8.20 -19.91
CA GLY A 136 -18.47 9.37 -20.00
C GLY A 136 -17.99 10.36 -21.06
N VAL A 137 -16.70 10.67 -21.08
CA VAL A 137 -16.08 11.55 -22.09
C VAL A 137 -16.26 10.95 -23.48
N ALA A 138 -16.02 9.65 -23.66
CA ALA A 138 -16.19 8.96 -24.94
C ALA A 138 -17.63 9.02 -25.46
N ILE A 139 -18.63 8.84 -24.60
CA ILE A 139 -20.05 8.97 -24.99
C ILE A 139 -20.34 10.41 -25.42
N ILE A 140 -19.87 11.41 -24.67
CA ILE A 140 -20.08 12.82 -24.99
C ILE A 140 -19.43 13.18 -26.34
N THR A 141 -18.20 12.76 -26.60
CA THR A 141 -17.54 12.99 -27.89
C THR A 141 -18.25 12.28 -29.04
N ILE A 142 -18.73 11.04 -28.84
CA ILE A 142 -19.57 10.35 -29.86
C ILE A 142 -20.85 11.14 -30.12
N LEU A 143 -21.53 11.62 -29.07
CA LEU A 143 -22.75 12.42 -29.21
C LEU A 143 -22.48 13.72 -29.98
N ILE A 144 -21.44 14.47 -29.61
CA ILE A 144 -21.04 15.70 -30.30
C ILE A 144 -20.67 15.42 -31.76
N THR A 145 -19.96 14.33 -32.02
CA THR A 145 -19.56 13.95 -33.39
C THR A 145 -20.78 13.59 -34.22
N PHE A 146 -21.73 12.83 -33.67
CA PHE A 146 -22.97 12.46 -34.34
C PHE A 146 -23.85 13.69 -34.61
N LEU A 147 -24.03 14.57 -33.62
CA LEU A 147 -24.70 15.86 -33.81
C LEU A 147 -23.97 16.71 -34.87
N SER A 148 -22.65 16.79 -34.86
CA SER A 148 -21.90 17.63 -35.81
C SER A 148 -21.98 17.11 -37.25
N ARG A 149 -22.08 15.77 -37.43
CA ARG A 149 -22.16 15.13 -38.74
C ARG A 149 -23.53 15.31 -39.41
N ASP A 150 -24.61 15.25 -38.65
CA ASP A 150 -25.98 15.40 -39.17
C ASP A 150 -26.55 16.83 -39.05
N SER A 151 -25.96 17.69 -38.22
CA SER A 151 -26.53 19.01 -37.94
C SER A 151 -26.33 20.06 -39.03
N GLN A 152 -25.36 19.92 -39.93
CA GLN A 152 -25.15 20.93 -40.98
C GLN A 152 -26.31 20.98 -42.00
N GLY A 153 -27.04 19.89 -42.19
CA GLY A 153 -28.21 19.82 -43.08
C GLY A 153 -29.55 20.10 -42.41
N TRP A 154 -29.77 19.55 -41.21
CA TRP A 154 -31.06 19.64 -40.52
C TRP A 154 -31.21 20.90 -39.64
N MET A 155 -30.16 21.38 -38.96
CA MET A 155 -30.27 22.61 -38.16
C MET A 155 -30.50 23.86 -39.01
N LYS A 156 -30.03 23.88 -40.27
CA LYS A 156 -30.36 24.93 -41.24
C LYS A 156 -31.86 24.93 -41.63
N LYS A 157 -32.54 23.77 -41.58
CA LYS A 157 -34.00 23.67 -41.79
C LYS A 157 -34.82 24.04 -40.56
N LEU A 158 -34.22 24.07 -39.37
CA LEU A 158 -34.94 24.31 -38.11
C LEU A 158 -35.07 25.79 -37.72
N ASN A 159 -34.52 26.75 -38.49
CA ASN A 159 -34.69 28.20 -38.28
C ASN A 159 -34.59 28.63 -36.79
N ILE A 160 -33.62 28.06 -36.07
CA ILE A 160 -33.44 28.26 -34.61
C ILE A 160 -32.96 29.70 -34.28
N THR A 161 -32.65 30.50 -35.30
CA THR A 161 -32.08 31.84 -35.17
C THR A 161 -33.09 32.98 -34.96
N GLY A 162 -34.40 32.73 -34.78
CA GLY A 162 -35.33 33.88 -34.64
C GLY A 162 -36.66 33.70 -33.92
N ASN A 163 -37.22 32.49 -33.77
CA ASN A 163 -38.54 32.36 -33.10
C ASN A 163 -38.74 30.97 -32.47
N PHE A 164 -37.94 30.62 -31.46
CA PHE A 164 -38.13 29.38 -30.71
C PHE A 164 -39.32 29.55 -29.76
N PRO A 165 -40.46 28.88 -30.00
CA PRO A 165 -41.68 29.28 -29.34
C PRO A 165 -41.62 28.93 -27.82
N PRO A 166 -42.06 29.84 -26.92
CA PRO A 166 -41.79 29.75 -25.47
C PRO A 166 -42.28 28.46 -24.79
N TRP A 167 -43.39 27.88 -25.26
CA TRP A 167 -43.92 26.61 -24.78
C TRP A 167 -42.97 25.41 -24.94
N ILE A 168 -42.10 25.38 -25.97
CA ILE A 168 -41.14 24.29 -26.14
C ILE A 168 -40.03 24.39 -25.09
N LEU A 169 -39.55 25.61 -24.82
CA LEU A 169 -38.62 25.88 -23.72
C LEU A 169 -39.23 25.47 -22.38
N ALA A 170 -40.50 25.81 -22.14
CA ALA A 170 -41.21 25.37 -20.94
C ALA A 170 -41.29 23.84 -20.85
N CYS A 171 -41.62 23.14 -21.95
CA CYS A 171 -41.63 21.68 -22.00
C CYS A 171 -40.25 21.07 -21.71
N VAL A 172 -39.18 21.63 -22.27
CA VAL A 172 -37.80 21.18 -22.01
C VAL A 172 -37.44 21.39 -20.54
N VAL A 173 -37.78 22.54 -19.96
CA VAL A 173 -37.53 22.83 -18.52
C VAL A 173 -38.33 21.88 -17.63
N ILE A 174 -39.59 21.59 -17.95
CA ILE A 174 -40.44 20.67 -17.19
C ILE A 174 -39.91 19.23 -17.28
N VAL A 175 -39.54 18.77 -18.47
CA VAL A 175 -38.96 17.42 -18.65
C VAL A 175 -37.60 17.33 -17.96
N PHE A 176 -36.76 18.36 -18.06
CA PHE A 176 -35.45 18.39 -17.40
C PHE A 176 -35.56 18.40 -15.88
N THR A 177 -36.44 19.24 -15.32
CA THR A 177 -36.68 19.29 -13.86
C THR A 177 -37.31 17.99 -13.34
N ARG A 178 -38.24 17.38 -14.10
CA ARG A 178 -38.85 16.09 -13.73
C ARG A 178 -37.87 14.92 -13.84
N SER A 179 -37.06 14.87 -14.90
CA SER A 179 -35.99 13.88 -15.06
C SER A 179 -34.93 14.04 -13.98
N ARG A 180 -34.47 15.27 -13.69
CA ARG A 180 -33.49 15.53 -12.62
C ARG A 180 -33.99 15.06 -11.24
N LYS A 181 -35.28 15.22 -10.95
CA LYS A 181 -35.90 14.71 -9.72
C LYS A 181 -35.89 13.18 -9.70
N ARG A 182 -36.27 12.54 -10.80
CA ARG A 182 -36.31 11.08 -10.93
C ARG A 182 -34.92 10.42 -10.88
N THR A 183 -33.91 11.02 -11.50
CA THR A 183 -32.53 10.51 -11.48
C THR A 183 -31.93 10.60 -10.07
N ARG A 184 -32.27 11.66 -9.31
CA ARG A 184 -31.84 11.81 -7.91
C ARG A 184 -32.45 10.73 -7.01
N ASP A 185 -33.72 10.42 -7.20
CA ASP A 185 -34.40 9.39 -6.41
C ASP A 185 -33.89 7.97 -6.77
N LEU A 186 -33.51 7.75 -8.03
CA LEU A 186 -32.82 6.53 -8.45
C LEU A 186 -31.40 6.45 -7.86
N LEU A 187 -30.62 7.54 -7.85
CA LEU A 187 -29.29 7.56 -7.23
C LEU A 187 -29.34 7.25 -5.74
N LYS A 188 -30.31 7.81 -5.00
CA LYS A 188 -30.52 7.50 -3.58
C LYS A 188 -30.85 6.03 -3.33
N LYS A 189 -31.63 5.41 -4.23
CA LYS A 189 -31.98 3.98 -4.14
C LYS A 189 -30.76 3.05 -4.34
N TYR A 190 -29.73 3.52 -5.05
CA TYR A 190 -28.49 2.78 -5.29
C TYR A 190 -27.36 3.13 -4.30
N GLY A 191 -27.68 3.78 -3.17
CA GLY A 191 -26.76 3.94 -2.04
C GLY A 191 -25.82 5.14 -2.13
N TRP A 192 -26.32 6.28 -2.62
CA TRP A 192 -25.65 7.58 -2.55
C TRP A 192 -26.46 8.60 -1.75
#